data_AF-A0A357CHG9-F1
#
_entry.id   AF-A0A357CHG9-F1
#
_cell.length_a   1.000
_cell.length_b   1.000
_cell.length_c   1.000
_cell.angle_alpha   90.00
_cell.angle_beta   90.00
_cell.angle_gamma   90.00
#
_symmetry.space_group_name_H-M   'P 1'
#
loop_
_entity.id
_entity.type
_entity.pdbx_description
1 polymer ?
#
loop_
_entity_poly.entity_id
_entity_poly.type
_entity_poly.pdbx_seq_one_letter_code
_entity_poly.pdbx_strand_id
1 'polypeptide(L)' 'VQVGAFMSEAEAEDRLGMVQQRASDLLDGHLPFTASFMKDYAEWYRARFAGFSKDGAQAACAALKKMALECAVMRSE' A
#
# COMPACT_ATOMS: atom_id res chain seq x y z
N VAL A 1 5.28 1.46 -0.69
CA VAL A 1 4.58 0.46 -1.53
C VAL A 1 3.09 0.78 -1.54
N GLN A 2 2.43 0.83 -2.69
CA GLN A 2 0.98 1.06 -2.79
C GLN A 2 0.25 -0.26 -3.04
N VAL A 3 -0.83 -0.52 -2.29
CA VAL A 3 -1.56 -1.81 -2.32
C VAL A 3 -3.04 -1.66 -2.71
N GLY A 4 -3.42 -0.46 -3.12
CA GLY A 4 -4.76 -0.13 -3.61
C GLY A 4 -4.99 1.38 -3.68
N ALA A 5 -6.09 1.76 -4.33
CA ALA A 5 -6.65 3.11 -4.32
C ALA A 5 -8.17 2.97 -4.28
N PHE A 6 -8.81 3.66 -3.33
CA PHE A 6 -10.24 3.53 -3.00
C PHE A 6 -10.88 4.91 -2.97
N MET A 7 -12.20 4.99 -3.06
CA MET A 7 -12.92 6.27 -2.92
C MET A 7 -13.26 6.58 -1.45
N SER A 8 -13.13 5.58 -0.57
CA SER A 8 -13.37 5.70 0.87
C SER A 8 -12.07 5.50 1.65
N GLU A 9 -11.81 6.35 2.64
CA GLU A 9 -10.66 6.18 3.54
C GLU A 9 -10.71 4.86 4.31
N ALA A 10 -11.89 4.50 4.85
CA ALA A 10 -12.09 3.25 5.58
C ALA A 10 -11.77 1.99 4.75
N GLU A 11 -12.08 1.99 3.44
CA GLU A 11 -11.72 0.88 2.55
C GLU A 11 -10.19 0.80 2.34
N ALA A 12 -9.53 1.95 2.27
CA ALA A 12 -8.08 2.00 2.18
C ALA A 12 -7.42 1.49 3.47
N GLU A 13 -7.96 1.86 4.64
CA GLU A 13 -7.50 1.37 5.94
C GLU A 13 -7.74 -0.13 6.12
N ASP A 14 -8.94 -0.63 5.77
CA ASP A 14 -9.24 -2.07 5.79
C ASP A 14 -8.26 -2.85 4.91
N ARG A 15 -7.97 -2.33 3.70
CA ARG A 15 -6.98 -2.92 2.80
C ARG A 15 -5.58 -2.94 3.43
N LEU A 16 -5.17 -1.88 4.11
CA LEU A 16 -3.89 -1.83 4.82
C LEU A 16 -3.84 -2.90 5.90
N GLY A 17 -4.90 -3.03 6.71
CA GLY A 17 -5.01 -4.06 7.74
C GLY A 17 -4.97 -5.47 7.17
N MET A 18 -5.73 -5.75 6.11
CA MET A 18 -5.73 -7.05 5.44
C MET A 18 -4.34 -7.41 4.90
N VAL A 19 -3.68 -6.46 4.22
CA VAL A 19 -2.34 -6.69 3.67
C VAL A 19 -1.32 -6.85 4.78
N GLN A 20 -1.41 -6.05 5.85
CA GLN A 20 -0.54 -6.15 7.01
C GLN A 20 -0.70 -7.49 7.71
N GLN A 21 -1.92 -8.00 7.92
CA GLN A 21 -2.17 -9.31 8.52
C GLN A 21 -1.64 -10.47 7.66
N ARG A 22 -1.70 -10.34 6.33
CA ARG A 22 -1.23 -11.38 5.40
C ARG A 22 0.29 -11.39 5.28
N ALA A 23 0.91 -10.22 5.31
CA ALA A 23 2.33 -10.03 5.07
C ALA A 23 3.02 -9.34 6.26
N SER A 24 2.62 -9.71 7.48
CA SER A 24 3.10 -9.10 8.72
C SER A 24 4.61 -9.07 8.78
N ASP A 25 5.28 -10.19 8.51
CA ASP A 25 6.74 -10.31 8.54
C ASP A 25 7.45 -9.45 7.48
N LEU A 26 6.80 -9.17 6.35
CA LEU A 26 7.36 -8.36 5.26
C LEU A 26 7.14 -6.86 5.46
N LEU A 27 6.13 -6.52 6.25
CA LEU A 27 5.66 -5.16 6.51
C LEU A 27 5.99 -4.73 7.94
N ASP A 28 6.64 -5.59 8.71
CA ASP A 28 7.09 -5.32 10.08
C ASP A 28 8.05 -4.13 10.07
N GLY A 29 7.78 -3.14 10.94
CA GLY A 29 8.51 -1.88 10.98
C GLY A 29 8.18 -0.88 9.87
N HIS A 30 7.25 -1.20 8.96
CA HIS A 30 6.78 -0.26 7.93
C HIS A 30 5.43 0.35 8.31
N LEU A 31 5.35 1.68 8.24
CA LEU A 31 4.15 2.41 8.63
C LEU A 31 3.09 2.34 7.52
N PRO A 32 1.91 1.73 7.76
CA PRO A 32 0.76 1.88 6.88
C PRO A 32 0.24 3.31 6.98
N PHE A 33 -0.11 3.91 5.84
CA PHE A 33 -0.74 5.22 5.77
C PHE A 33 -1.65 5.33 4.54
N THR A 34 -2.72 6.09 4.69
CA THR A 34 -3.59 6.51 3.60
C THR A 34 -3.09 7.84 3.06
N ALA A 35 -3.08 7.99 1.73
CA ALA A 35 -2.77 9.25 1.08
C ALA A 35 -3.93 9.64 0.16
N SER A 36 -4.60 10.76 0.46
CA SER A 36 -5.65 11.28 -0.41
C SER A 36 -5.06 11.97 -1.64
N PHE A 37 -5.76 11.86 -2.77
CA PHE A 37 -5.43 12.56 -4.00
C PHE A 37 -6.71 12.79 -4.81
N MET A 38 -6.79 13.93 -5.50
CA MET A 38 -7.87 14.17 -6.44
C MET A 38 -7.58 13.50 -7.77
N LYS A 39 -8.57 12.78 -8.30
CA LYS A 39 -8.54 12.17 -9.63
C LYS A 39 -9.94 12.21 -10.23
N ASP A 40 -10.04 12.70 -11.47
CA ASP A 40 -11.31 12.77 -12.20
C ASP A 40 -12.42 13.49 -11.40
N TYR A 41 -12.07 14.60 -10.73
CA TYR A 41 -12.97 15.38 -9.85
C TYR A 41 -13.52 14.63 -8.63
N ALA A 42 -12.97 13.46 -8.30
CA ALA A 42 -13.25 12.74 -7.07
C ALA A 42 -12.01 12.68 -6.18
N GLU A 43 -12.23 12.67 -4.86
CA GLU A 43 -11.18 12.35 -3.89
C GLU A 43 -11.00 10.82 -3.81
N TRP A 44 -9.76 10.38 -3.88
CA TRP A 44 -9.38 8.99 -3.78
C TRP A 44 -8.32 8.83 -2.69
N TYR A 45 -8.34 7.70 -2.00
CA TYR A 45 -7.44 7.34 -0.91
C TYR A 45 -6.56 6.17 -1.33
N ARG A 46 -5.25 6.38 -1.36
CA ARG A 46 -4.25 5.35 -1.67
C ARG A 46 -3.80 4.68 -0.39
N ALA A 47 -3.96 3.36 -0.33
CA ALA A 47 -3.37 2.54 0.72
C ALA A 47 -1.87 2.35 0.44
N ARG A 48 -1.00 2.93 1.26
CA ARG A 48 0.45 2.89 1.09
C ARG A 48 1.17 2.45 2.37
N PHE A 49 2.33 1.83 2.20
CA PHE A 49 3.28 1.59 3.28
C PHE A 49 4.56 2.40 3.04
N ALA A 50 4.98 3.16 4.05
CA ALA A 50 6.18 4.00 4.05
C ALA A 50 7.39 3.28 4.68
N GLY A 51 8.57 3.88 4.55
CA GLY A 51 9.80 3.39 5.18
C GLY A 51 10.54 2.31 4.39
N PHE A 52 10.18 2.06 3.12
CA PHE A 52 10.93 1.14 2.27
C PHE A 52 12.05 1.85 1.51
N SER A 53 13.22 1.22 1.46
CA SER A 53 14.20 1.50 0.40
C SER A 53 13.67 1.04 -0.96
N LYS A 54 14.24 1.56 -2.06
CA LYS A 54 13.81 1.20 -3.43
C LYS A 54 13.73 -0.32 -3.64
N ASP A 55 14.80 -1.03 -3.31
CA ASP A 55 14.91 -2.48 -3.45
C ASP A 55 13.97 -3.23 -2.50
N GLY A 56 13.87 -2.76 -1.24
CA GLY A 56 12.95 -3.31 -0.25
C GLY A 56 11.49 -3.19 -0.70
N ALA A 57 11.12 -2.05 -1.30
CA ALA A 57 9.78 -1.84 -1.84
C ALA A 57 9.46 -2.81 -2.98
N GLN A 58 10.42 -3.05 -3.88
CA GLN A 58 10.27 -4.02 -4.97
C GLN A 58 10.16 -5.45 -4.46
N ALA A 59 10.99 -5.83 -3.49
CA ALA A 59 10.96 -7.15 -2.87
C ALA A 59 9.63 -7.41 -2.15
N ALA A 60 9.18 -6.45 -1.32
CA ALA A 60 7.89 -6.51 -0.65
C ALA A 60 6.75 -6.62 -1.67
N CYS A 61 6.77 -5.81 -2.72
CA CYS A 61 5.75 -5.86 -3.77
C CYS A 61 5.72 -7.20 -4.51
N ALA A 62 6.89 -7.76 -4.83
CA ALA A 62 6.99 -9.07 -5.47
C ALA A 62 6.46 -10.18 -4.56
N ALA A 63 6.74 -10.10 -3.26
CA ALA A 63 6.22 -11.04 -2.28
C ALA A 63 4.68 -10.93 -2.15
N LEU A 64 4.14 -9.71 -2.05
CA LEU A 64 2.70 -9.45 -2.05
C LEU A 64 2.01 -10.04 -3.30
N LYS A 65 2.58 -9.84 -4.48
CA LYS A 65 2.06 -10.42 -5.73
C LYS A 65 2.01 -11.95 -5.71
N LYS A 66 2.99 -12.61 -5.09
CA LYS A 66 2.96 -14.08 -4.90
C LYS A 66 1.80 -14.53 -4.00
N MET A 67 1.31 -13.66 -3.14
CA MET A 67 0.15 -13.89 -2.27
C MET A 67 -1.17 -13.45 -2.91
N ALA A 68 -1.17 -13.20 -4.23
CA ALA A 68 -2.30 -12.63 -4.99
C ALA A 68 -2.75 -11.24 -4.49
N LEU A 69 -1.85 -10.48 -3.87
CA LEU A 69 -2.09 -9.10 -3.46
C LEU A 69 -1.56 -8.15 -4.54
N GLU A 70 -2.48 -7.38 -5.13
CA GLU A 70 -2.17 -6.30 -6.07
C GLU A 70 -1.27 -5.25 -5.41
N CYS A 71 -0.20 -4.88 -6.11
CA CYS A 71 0.81 -3.99 -5.57
C CYS A 71 1.52 -3.17 -6.67
N ALA A 72 1.79 -1.90 -6.35
CA ALA A 72 2.62 -0.99 -7.12
C ALA A 72 3.72 -0.36 -6.26
N VAL A 73 4.95 -0.34 -6.76
CA VAL A 73 6.04 0.44 -6.17
C VAL A 73 6.00 1.84 -6.76
N MET A 74 5.84 2.84 -5.91
CA MET A 74 5.93 4.24 -6.29
C MET A 74 7.03 4.90 -5.49
N ARG A 75 7.86 5.70 -6.16
CA ARG A 75 8.69 6.70 -5.47
C ARG A 75 7.77 7.82 -5.02
N SER A 76 7.94 8.26 -3.78
CA SER A 76 7.49 9.58 -3.37
C SER A 76 8.60 10.53 -3.83
N GLU A 77 8.28 11.42 -4.77
CA GLU A 77 9.14 12.57 -5.12
C GLU A 77 9.09 13.62 -4.01
#